data_AF-A0A920N2H3-F1
#
_entry.id   AF-A0A920N2H3-F1
#
_cell.length_a   1.000
_cell.length_b   1.000
_cell.length_c   1.000
_cell.angle_alpha   90.00
_cell.angle_beta   90.00
_cell.angle_gamma   90.00
#
_symmetry.space_group_name_H-M   'P 1'
#
loop_
_entity.id
_entity.type
_entity.pdbx_description
1 polymer ?
#
loop_
_entity_poly.entity_id
_entity_poly.type
_entity_poly.pdbx_seq_one_letter_code
_entity_poly.pdbx_strand_id
1 'polypeptide(L)'
;MKEISDFTTHLGCDTVALHIGFVPEDRNSESYKSLIDCTRDLLDHVSANGQQLNLKPGTGIGQTPAKFIADVERDNLFINFDPANLILYGTDHPIDALHKVGHLVRSVHCKDATYAAVDGRGTAWGAEVPLGEATSAC
;
A
#
# COMPACT_ATOMS: atom_id res chain seq x y z
N MET A 1 -8.69 13.53 0.18
CA MET A 1 -8.96 12.30 0.96
C MET A 1 -10.08 12.49 1.98
N LYS A 2 -10.07 13.52 2.84
CA LYS A 2 -11.18 13.76 3.79
C LYS A 2 -12.55 13.88 3.11
N GLU A 3 -12.65 14.66 2.02
CA GLU A 3 -13.89 14.73 1.22
C GLU A 3 -14.29 13.38 0.58
N ILE A 4 -13.31 12.53 0.23
CA ILE A 4 -13.58 11.17 -0.26
C ILE A 4 -14.15 10.30 0.87
N SER A 5 -13.60 10.41 2.08
CA SER A 5 -14.14 9.77 3.29
C SER A 5 -15.58 10.21 3.55
N ASP A 6 -15.88 11.51 3.43
CA ASP A 6 -17.24 12.03 3.61
C ASP A 6 -18.21 11.50 2.55
N PHE A 7 -17.77 11.48 1.29
CA PHE A 7 -18.54 10.89 0.19
C PHE A 7 -18.78 9.39 0.38
N THR A 8 -17.77 8.67 0.88
CA THR A 8 -17.82 7.22 1.12
C THR A 8 -18.90 6.87 2.16
N THR A 9 -19.12 7.73 3.15
CA THR A 9 -20.24 7.60 4.12
C THR A 9 -21.59 7.62 3.41
N HIS A 10 -21.78 8.51 2.43
CA HIS A 10 -23.03 8.58 1.66
C HIS A 10 -23.27 7.35 0.78
N LEU A 11 -22.21 6.61 0.43
CA LEU A 11 -22.30 5.35 -0.31
C LEU A 11 -22.58 4.14 0.62
N GLY A 12 -22.54 4.33 1.95
CA GLY A 12 -22.64 3.23 2.90
C GLY A 12 -21.42 2.31 2.91
N CYS A 13 -20.26 2.80 2.44
CA CYS A 13 -19.00 2.07 2.49
C CYS A 13 -18.24 2.40 3.78
N ASP A 14 -17.54 1.41 4.33
CA ASP A 14 -16.77 1.52 5.58
C ASP A 14 -15.26 1.68 5.35
N THR A 15 -14.84 1.79 4.09
CA THR A 15 -13.42 1.71 3.73
C THR A 15 -13.09 2.71 2.63
N VAL A 16 -12.02 3.48 2.86
CA VAL A 16 -11.33 4.24 1.81
C VAL A 16 -9.96 3.61 1.54
N ALA A 17 -9.46 3.75 0.32
CA ALA A 17 -8.14 3.24 -0.06
C ALA A 17 -7.24 4.34 -0.60
N LEU A 18 -5.94 4.24 -0.34
CA LEU A 18 -4.97 5.26 -0.74
C LEU A 18 -3.65 4.61 -1.15
N HIS A 19 -3.13 4.97 -2.32
CA HIS A 19 -1.71 4.82 -2.60
C HIS A 19 -0.98 6.07 -2.09
N ILE A 20 -0.31 5.95 -0.94
CA ILE A 20 0.25 7.11 -0.22
C ILE A 20 1.51 7.70 -0.88
N GLY A 21 2.07 6.99 -1.87
CA GLY A 21 3.32 7.34 -2.50
C GLY A 21 4.50 6.60 -1.87
N PHE A 22 5.71 7.09 -2.15
CA PHE A 22 6.93 6.54 -1.57
C PHE A 22 7.13 7.10 -0.17
N VAL A 23 7.08 6.21 0.83
CA VAL A 23 7.41 6.55 2.21
C VAL A 23 8.90 6.88 2.29
N PRO A 24 9.34 7.96 2.97
CA PRO A 24 10.77 8.23 3.14
C PRO A 24 11.49 7.16 3.97
N GLU A 25 12.73 6.81 3.62
CA GLU A 25 13.51 5.78 4.36
C GLU A 25 14.02 6.28 5.71
N ASP A 26 14.45 7.55 5.78
CA ASP A 26 14.94 8.15 7.01
C ASP A 26 13.79 8.53 7.95
N ARG A 27 13.56 7.70 8.97
CA ARG A 27 12.54 7.90 10.01
C ARG A 27 12.77 9.17 10.85
N ASN A 28 13.98 9.73 10.84
CA ASN A 28 14.29 10.97 11.55
C ASN A 28 14.08 12.22 10.71
N SER A 29 13.90 12.07 9.39
CA SER A 29 13.68 13.18 8.47
C SER A 29 12.37 13.92 8.76
N GLU A 30 12.34 15.21 8.44
CA GLU A 30 11.14 16.03 8.55
C GLU A 30 10.01 15.52 7.65
N SER A 31 10.34 14.98 6.47
CA SER A 31 9.36 14.44 5.54
C SER A 31 8.68 13.18 6.07
N TYR A 32 9.43 12.28 6.73
CA TYR A 32 8.82 11.09 7.36
C TYR A 32 7.88 11.49 8.51
N LYS A 33 8.33 12.39 9.40
CA LYS A 33 7.52 12.86 10.53
C LYS A 33 6.25 13.58 10.07
N SER A 34 6.38 14.45 9.06
CA SER A 34 5.24 15.15 8.46
C SER A 34 4.25 14.18 7.80
N LEU A 35 4.74 13.10 7.17
CA LEU A 35 3.89 12.07 6.60
C LEU A 35 3.11 11.32 7.68
N ILE A 36 3.75 10.98 8.82
CA ILE A 36 3.09 10.36 9.97
C ILE A 36 1.97 11.26 10.49
N ASP A 37 2.26 12.54 10.73
CA ASP A 37 1.27 13.48 11.29
C ASP A 37 0.07 13.68 10.34
N CYS A 38 0.34 13.83 9.05
CA CYS A 38 -0.72 13.93 8.03
C CYS A 38 -1.56 12.65 7.93
N THR A 39 -0.92 11.48 8.04
CA THR A 39 -1.62 10.19 8.01
C THR A 39 -2.51 10.01 9.23
N ARG A 40 -2.04 10.41 10.43
CA ARG A 40 -2.83 10.40 11.67
C ARG A 40 -4.03 11.33 11.58
N ASP A 41 -3.84 12.56 11.11
CA ASP A 41 -4.94 13.51 10.89
C ASP A 41 -6.00 12.98 9.91
N LEU A 42 -5.57 12.31 8.84
CA LEU A 42 -6.51 11.65 7.92
C LEU A 42 -7.24 10.49 8.61
N LEU A 43 -6.54 9.65 9.36
CA LEU A 43 -7.12 8.49 10.04
C LEU A 43 -8.10 8.87 11.14
N ASP A 44 -7.87 9.97 11.84
CA ASP A 44 -8.78 10.50 12.84
C ASP A 44 -10.09 10.96 12.18
N HIS A 45 -10.00 11.60 11.00
CA HIS A 45 -11.19 11.95 10.20
C HIS A 45 -11.92 10.72 9.68
N VAL A 46 -11.20 9.74 9.13
CA VAL A 46 -11.76 8.47 8.61
C VAL A 46 -12.45 7.70 9.75
N SER A 47 -11.84 7.67 10.93
CA SER A 47 -12.42 7.04 12.13
C SER A 47 -13.71 7.72 12.58
N ALA A 48 -13.76 9.06 12.53
CA ALA A 48 -14.98 9.82 12.87
C ALA A 48 -16.17 9.51 11.93
N ASN A 49 -15.89 9.07 10.70
CA ASN A 49 -16.88 8.59 9.75
C ASN A 49 -17.23 7.09 9.91
N GLY A 50 -16.67 6.41 10.91
CA GLY A 50 -16.86 4.97 11.12
C GLY A 50 -16.15 4.12 10.06
N GLN A 51 -15.08 4.63 9.45
CA GLN A 51 -14.36 3.99 8.36
C GLN A 51 -12.95 3.55 8.76
N GLN A 52 -12.34 2.74 7.88
CA GLN A 52 -10.93 2.39 7.89
C GLN A 52 -10.22 2.85 6.61
N LEU A 53 -8.89 2.98 6.67
CA LEU A 53 -8.04 3.30 5.52
C LEU A 53 -7.19 2.09 5.13
N ASN A 54 -7.37 1.60 3.91
CA ASN A 54 -6.54 0.54 3.35
C ASN A 54 -5.45 1.13 2.45
N LEU A 55 -4.21 1.12 2.93
CA LEU A 55 -3.05 1.58 2.18
C LEU A 55 -2.67 0.59 1.09
N LYS A 56 -2.44 1.12 -0.11
CA LYS A 56 -1.67 0.48 -1.15
C LYS A 56 -0.24 1.06 -1.08
N PRO A 57 0.73 0.37 -0.45
CA PRO A 57 2.05 0.95 -0.24
C PRO A 57 2.74 1.26 -1.57
N GLY A 58 3.35 2.44 -1.69
CA GLY A 58 4.34 2.69 -2.73
C GLY A 58 5.59 1.89 -2.40
N THR A 59 6.01 1.04 -3.33
CA THR A 59 7.06 0.07 -3.08
C THR A 59 8.43 0.75 -3.21
N GLY A 60 8.90 1.36 -2.14
CA GLY A 60 10.33 1.62 -1.98
C GLY A 60 11.05 0.29 -1.73
N ILE A 61 12.24 0.12 -2.32
CA ILE A 61 13.10 -1.04 -2.05
C ILE A 61 13.39 -1.07 -0.54
N GLY A 62 13.01 -2.15 0.15
CA GLY A 62 13.36 -2.36 1.57
C GLY A 62 12.41 -1.80 2.63
N GLN A 63 11.29 -1.17 2.25
CA GLN A 63 10.31 -0.69 3.24
C GLN A 63 9.18 -1.67 3.45
N THR A 64 9.17 -2.33 4.62
CA THR A 64 8.02 -3.11 5.05
C THR A 64 6.90 -2.14 5.46
N PRO A 65 5.73 -2.18 4.79
CA PRO A 65 4.56 -1.37 5.18
C PRO A 65 4.23 -1.47 6.67
N ALA A 66 4.56 -2.61 7.29
CA ALA A 66 4.39 -2.86 8.71
C ALA A 66 5.09 -1.85 9.63
N LYS A 67 6.30 -1.35 9.30
CA LYS A 67 7.00 -0.38 10.15
C LYS A 67 6.32 0.98 10.13
N PHE A 68 5.94 1.46 8.94
CA PHE A 68 5.19 2.69 8.79
C PHE A 68 3.83 2.61 9.50
N ILE A 69 3.09 1.51 9.30
CA ILE A 69 1.80 1.29 9.98
C ILE A 69 1.97 1.27 11.50
N ALA A 70 3.02 0.62 12.02
CA ALA A 70 3.34 0.62 13.44
C ALA A 70 3.64 2.03 13.96
N ASP A 71 4.41 2.84 13.21
CA ASP A 71 4.75 4.22 13.59
C ASP A 71 3.53 5.15 13.53
N VAL A 72 2.52 4.87 12.71
CA VAL A 72 1.29 5.69 12.63
C VAL A 72 0.43 5.56 13.89
N GLU A 73 0.46 4.42 14.60
CA GLU A 73 -0.22 4.23 15.89
C GLU A 73 -1.73 4.54 15.86
N ARG A 74 -2.41 3.99 14.86
CA ARG A 74 -3.87 4.05 14.69
C ARG A 74 -4.43 2.69 14.29
N ASP A 75 -5.52 2.30 14.94
CA ASP A 75 -6.11 0.96 14.80
C ASP A 75 -6.95 0.77 13.53
N ASN A 76 -7.22 1.85 12.79
CA ASN A 76 -8.01 1.85 11.56
C ASN A 76 -7.16 1.99 10.28
N LEU A 77 -5.86 1.68 10.37
CA LEU A 77 -4.93 1.64 9.24
C LEU A 77 -4.57 0.21 8.84
N PHE A 78 -4.88 -0.16 7.61
CA PHE A 78 -4.67 -1.51 7.09
C PHE A 78 -4.07 -1.51 5.68
N ILE A 79 -3.90 -2.69 5.08
CA ILE A 79 -3.32 -2.87 3.75
C ILE A 79 -4.38 -3.31 2.74
N ASN A 80 -4.38 -2.63 1.59
CA ASN A 80 -4.92 -3.12 0.33
C ASN A 80 -3.78 -3.80 -0.46
N PHE A 81 -3.70 -5.12 -0.42
CA PHE A 81 -2.57 -5.85 -0.98
C PHE A 81 -2.70 -6.04 -2.49
N ASP A 82 -1.67 -5.65 -3.24
CA ASP A 82 -1.61 -5.77 -4.70
C ASP A 82 -0.30 -6.47 -5.09
N PRO A 83 -0.33 -7.77 -5.40
CA PRO A 83 0.88 -8.55 -5.67
C PRO A 83 1.59 -8.09 -6.95
N ALA A 84 0.83 -7.76 -7.99
CA ALA A 84 1.39 -7.30 -9.26
C ALA A 84 2.18 -6.01 -9.11
N ASN A 85 1.78 -5.13 -8.19
CA ASN A 85 2.57 -3.92 -7.91
C ASN A 85 4.02 -4.25 -7.51
N LEU A 86 4.25 -5.24 -6.64
CA LEU A 86 5.61 -5.63 -6.24
C LEU A 86 6.45 -6.13 -7.42
N ILE A 87 5.81 -6.79 -8.39
CA ILE A 87 6.43 -7.25 -9.64
C ILE A 87 6.73 -6.07 -10.56
N LEU A 88 5.76 -5.17 -10.75
CA LEU A 88 5.85 -4.01 -11.63
C LEU A 88 6.99 -3.07 -11.21
N TYR A 89 7.15 -2.84 -9.90
CA TYR A 89 8.26 -2.06 -9.36
C TYR A 89 9.55 -2.87 -9.20
N GLY A 90 9.49 -4.20 -9.23
CA GLY A 90 10.66 -5.07 -9.07
C GLY A 90 11.25 -5.07 -7.65
N THR A 91 10.41 -4.99 -6.62
CA THR A 91 10.86 -4.65 -5.25
C THR A 91 10.88 -5.81 -4.24
N ASP A 92 9.96 -6.77 -4.33
CA ASP A 92 9.92 -7.94 -3.43
C ASP A 92 9.17 -9.09 -4.13
N HIS A 93 9.29 -10.30 -3.60
CA HIS A 93 8.48 -11.45 -4.02
C HIS A 93 7.09 -11.36 -3.39
N PRO A 94 5.99 -11.37 -4.17
CA PRO A 94 4.66 -11.06 -3.64
C PRO A 94 4.17 -12.00 -2.53
N ILE A 95 4.43 -13.30 -2.64
CA ILE A 95 3.98 -14.28 -1.64
C ILE A 95 4.73 -14.10 -0.32
N ASP A 96 6.02 -13.80 -0.38
CA ASP A 96 6.82 -13.57 0.82
C ASP A 96 6.42 -12.26 1.51
N ALA A 97 6.15 -11.22 0.73
CA ALA A 97 5.60 -9.97 1.24
C ALA A 97 4.24 -10.20 1.93
N LEU A 98 3.36 -11.00 1.33
CA LEU A 98 2.06 -11.34 1.90
C LEU A 98 2.21 -12.08 3.24
N HIS A 99 3.12 -13.04 3.37
CA HIS A 99 3.37 -13.72 4.64
C HIS A 99 3.81 -12.75 5.75
N LYS A 100 4.59 -11.71 5.43
CA LYS A 100 5.04 -10.71 6.41
C LYS A 100 3.90 -9.81 6.89
N VAL A 101 2.99 -9.41 6.00
CA VAL A 101 2.00 -8.37 6.28
C VAL A 101 0.54 -8.85 6.32
N GLY A 102 0.29 -10.13 6.10
CA GLY A 102 -1.06 -10.71 5.96
C GLY A 102 -2.01 -10.39 7.10
N HIS A 103 -1.49 -10.25 8.33
CA HIS A 103 -2.29 -9.87 9.51
C HIS A 103 -2.86 -8.44 9.42
N LEU A 104 -2.26 -7.56 8.61
CA LEU A 104 -2.69 -6.19 8.36
C LEU A 104 -3.56 -6.05 7.10
N VAL A 105 -3.76 -7.12 6.31
CA VAL A 105 -4.52 -7.04 5.06
C VAL A 105 -6.02 -6.99 5.36
N ARG A 106 -6.74 -6.07 4.70
CA ARG A 106 -8.20 -5.94 4.77
C ARG A 106 -8.88 -5.89 3.40
N SER A 107 -8.12 -5.65 2.34
CA SER A 107 -8.60 -5.78 0.96
C SER A 107 -7.46 -6.21 0.04
N VAL A 108 -7.80 -6.67 -1.17
CA VAL A 108 -6.83 -7.13 -2.15
C VAL A 108 -7.20 -6.65 -3.55
N HIS A 109 -6.19 -6.52 -4.40
CA HIS A 109 -6.34 -6.47 -5.84
C HIS A 109 -5.91 -7.81 -6.46
N CYS A 110 -6.77 -8.38 -7.28
CA CYS A 110 -6.40 -9.50 -8.15
C CYS A 110 -5.88 -8.94 -9.46
N LYS A 111 -4.56 -8.83 -9.55
CA LYS A 111 -3.84 -8.29 -10.71
C LYS A 111 -2.60 -9.11 -10.96
N ASP A 112 -2.16 -9.15 -12.21
CA ASP A 112 -0.99 -9.92 -12.62
C ASP A 112 0.00 -9.09 -13.44
N ALA A 113 1.27 -9.45 -13.35
CA ALA A 113 2.34 -8.72 -14.02
C ALA A 113 3.56 -9.60 -14.29
N THR A 114 4.35 -9.21 -15.27
CA THR A 114 5.68 -9.76 -15.54
C THR A 114 6.75 -8.78 -15.09
N TYR A 115 7.84 -9.29 -14.52
CA TYR A 115 8.97 -8.45 -14.12
C TYR A 115 9.61 -7.79 -15.33
N ALA A 116 10.20 -6.62 -15.13
CA ALA A 116 11.20 -6.08 -16.04
C ALA A 116 12.38 -7.07 -16.21
N ALA A 117 13.16 -6.87 -17.28
CA ALA A 117 14.44 -7.53 -17.46
C ALA A 117 15.32 -7.35 -16.22
N VAL A 118 16.11 -8.37 -15.87
CA VAL A 118 16.84 -8.45 -14.59
C VAL A 118 17.73 -7.22 -14.35
N ASP A 119 18.37 -6.71 -15.40
CA ASP A 119 19.22 -5.52 -15.41
C ASP A 119 18.45 -4.20 -15.25
N GLY A 120 17.15 -4.20 -15.52
CA GLY A 120 16.24 -3.06 -15.37
C GLY A 120 15.30 -3.13 -14.15
N ARG A 121 15.33 -4.18 -13.33
CA ARG A 121 14.42 -4.28 -12.17
C ARG A 121 14.69 -3.16 -11.16
N GLY A 122 13.63 -2.51 -10.67
CA GLY A 122 13.73 -1.37 -9.75
C GLY A 122 13.94 -0.01 -10.43
N THR A 123 14.20 0.02 -11.74
CA THR A 123 14.38 1.26 -12.53
C THR A 123 13.44 1.34 -13.73
N ALA A 124 13.27 0.22 -14.44
CA ALA A 124 12.26 0.02 -15.47
C ALA A 124 11.03 -0.67 -14.87
N TRP A 125 9.87 -0.32 -15.42
CA TRP A 125 8.61 -0.97 -15.09
C TRP A 125 8.55 -2.38 -15.66
N GLY A 126 7.96 -3.30 -14.89
CA GLY A 126 7.38 -4.52 -15.44
C GLY A 126 6.16 -4.22 -16.33
N ALA A 127 5.52 -5.27 -16.84
CA ALA A 127 4.31 -5.13 -17.65
C ALA A 127 3.13 -5.80 -16.98
N GLU A 128 2.02 -5.07 -16.84
CA GLU A 128 0.74 -5.63 -16.42
C GLU A 128 0.19 -6.53 -17.53
N VAL A 129 -0.36 -7.68 -17.13
CA VAL A 129 -0.91 -8.69 -18.05
C VAL A 129 -2.29 -9.15 -17.58
N PRO A 130 -3.09 -9.81 -18.44
CA PRO A 130 -4.33 -10.43 -17.98
C PRO A 130 -4.07 -11.37 -16.80
N LEU A 131 -5.02 -11.42 -15.86
CA LEU A 131 -4.89 -12.18 -14.63
C LEU A 131 -4.64 -13.67 -14.92
N GLY A 132 -3.51 -14.22 -14.44
CA GLY A 132 -3.13 -15.62 -14.62
C GLY A 132 -2.23 -15.89 -15.82
N GLU A 133 -1.86 -14.86 -16.60
CA GLU A 133 -1.00 -15.00 -17.78
C GLU A 133 0.49 -14.73 -17.49
N ALA A 134 0.86 -14.28 -16.29
CA ALA A 134 2.27 -14.18 -15.95
C ALA A 134 2.87 -15.58 -15.74
N THR A 135 3.52 -16.10 -16.79
CA THR A 135 4.15 -17.43 -16.82
C THR A 135 5.32 -17.62 -15.82
N SER A 136 5.63 -16.61 -15.01
CA SER A 136 6.76 -16.58 -14.07
C SER A 136 6.41 -16.04 -12.68
N ALA A 137 5.12 -15.98 -12.32
CA ALA A 137 4.62 -15.42 -11.05
C ALA A 137 4.25 -16.45 -9.96
N CYS A 138 4.58 -17.74 -10.14
CA CYS A 138 4.47 -18.77 -9.10
C CYS A 138 5.81 -19.47 -8.88
#